data_AF-A0A3S5ES17-F1
#
_entry.id   AF-A0A3S5ES17-F1
#
_cell.length_a   1.000
_cell.length_b   1.000
_cell.length_c   1.000
_cell.angle_alpha   90.00
_cell.angle_beta   90.00
_cell.angle_gamma   90.00
#
_symmetry.space_group_name_H-M   'P 1'
#
loop_
_entity.id
_entity.type
_entity.pdbx_description
1 polymer ?
#
loop_
_entity_poly.entity_id
_entity_poly.type
_entity_poly.pdbx_seq_one_letter_code
_entity_poly.pdbx_strand_id
1 'polypeptide(L)'
;MAYSIEAALESGEFEKIIVSTDSQEYIDLLSHYPIEFVKRSAELASDKASSFVVIEDVLNKYQHIDFDYFALLQPTSPLRTAQHIQEANAKFEQHFDQFDFLVSVSDAHKPTTLTREIDEDESLKNFKLDYSNYARQQYYSEYSPNGAIFSAKPQAYLKQKHFYGENVSLILWIKKCR
;
A
#
# COMPACT_ATOMS: atom_id res chain seq x y z
N MET A 1 9.79 -3.59 -10.56
CA MET A 1 10.09 -4.66 -9.57
C MET A 1 11.47 -4.47 -8.96
N ALA A 2 12.56 -4.49 -9.74
CA ALA A 2 13.94 -4.30 -9.24
C ALA A 2 14.11 -3.07 -8.32
N TYR A 3 13.70 -1.87 -8.74
CA TYR A 3 13.79 -0.66 -7.91
C TYR A 3 13.07 -0.78 -6.55
N SER A 4 12.00 -1.59 -6.46
CA SER A 4 11.30 -1.78 -5.19
C SER A 4 12.10 -2.68 -4.25
N ILE A 5 12.76 -3.71 -4.80
CA ILE A 5 13.67 -4.60 -4.09
C ILE A 5 14.89 -3.80 -3.61
N GLU A 6 15.50 -3.02 -4.49
CA GLU A 6 16.65 -2.17 -4.17
C GLU A 6 16.32 -1.21 -3.04
N ALA A 7 15.22 -0.46 -3.15
CA ALA A 7 14.83 0.45 -2.09
C ALA A 7 14.51 -0.26 -0.76
N ALA A 8 14.00 -1.49 -0.79
CA ALA A 8 13.80 -2.30 0.42
C ALA A 8 15.14 -2.74 1.04
N LEU A 9 16.08 -3.21 0.22
CA LEU A 9 17.42 -3.60 0.67
C LEU A 9 18.22 -2.40 1.22
N GLU A 10 18.23 -1.29 0.48
CA GLU A 10 18.92 -0.05 0.86
C GLU A 10 18.36 0.57 2.14
N SER A 11 17.08 0.32 2.47
CA SER A 11 16.49 0.82 3.71
C SER A 11 17.14 0.21 4.95
N GLY A 12 17.56 -1.06 4.87
CA GLY A 12 18.08 -1.81 6.02
C GLY A 12 17.02 -2.17 7.07
N GLU A 13 15.73 -1.99 6.76
CA GLU A 13 14.62 -2.07 7.72
C GLU A 13 13.96 -3.46 7.80
N PHE A 14 14.35 -4.42 6.96
CA PHE A 14 13.68 -5.71 6.85
C PHE A 14 14.64 -6.87 7.09
N GLU A 15 14.28 -7.75 8.02
CA GLU A 15 14.98 -9.03 8.22
C GLU A 15 14.75 -9.99 7.04
N LYS A 16 13.60 -9.87 6.37
CA LYS A 16 13.21 -10.72 5.26
C LYS A 16 12.47 -9.92 4.20
N ILE A 17 12.89 -10.08 2.95
CA ILE A 17 12.24 -9.49 1.77
C ILE A 17 11.77 -10.64 0.88
N ILE A 18 10.47 -10.65 0.60
CA ILE A 18 9.81 -11.73 -0.15
C ILE A 18 9.17 -11.15 -1.41
N VAL A 19 9.49 -11.75 -2.56
CA VAL A 19 8.81 -11.46 -3.83
C VAL A 19 7.84 -12.60 -4.14
N SER A 20 6.55 -12.29 -4.11
CA SER A 20 5.49 -13.21 -4.53
C SER A 20 5.20 -13.01 -6.02
N THR A 21 5.48 -14.03 -6.84
CA THR A 21 5.35 -13.96 -8.31
C THR A 21 5.01 -15.31 -8.91
N ASP A 22 4.29 -15.33 -10.02
CA ASP A 22 3.99 -16.50 -10.86
C ASP A 22 4.95 -16.62 -12.05
N SER A 23 5.67 -15.55 -12.40
CA SER A 23 6.65 -15.56 -13.50
C SER A 23 7.95 -16.26 -13.08
N GLN A 24 8.36 -17.29 -13.83
CA GLN A 24 9.66 -17.93 -13.60
C GLN A 24 10.80 -17.03 -14.06
N GLU A 25 10.59 -16.33 -15.17
CA GLU A 25 11.54 -15.36 -15.70
C GLU A 25 11.93 -14.29 -14.67
N TYR A 26 10.96 -13.78 -13.88
CA TYR A 26 11.27 -12.82 -12.82
C TYR A 26 12.05 -13.43 -11.65
N ILE A 27 11.79 -14.69 -11.31
CA ILE A 27 12.58 -15.39 -10.27
C ILE A 27 14.02 -15.53 -10.75
N ASP A 28 14.21 -16.02 -11.98
CA ASP A 28 15.54 -16.25 -12.54
C ASP A 28 16.32 -14.92 -12.67
N LEU A 29 15.66 -13.87 -13.18
CA LEU A 29 16.25 -12.54 -13.35
C LEU A 29 16.66 -11.89 -12.02
N LEU A 30 15.87 -12.06 -10.96
CA LEU A 30 16.06 -11.37 -9.69
C LEU A 30 16.73 -12.25 -8.62
N SER A 31 17.07 -13.50 -8.94
CA SER A 31 17.71 -14.48 -8.04
C SER A 31 19.08 -14.04 -7.49
N HIS A 32 19.71 -13.05 -8.11
CA HIS A 32 20.98 -12.47 -7.67
C HIS A 32 20.83 -11.53 -6.46
N TYR A 33 19.61 -11.04 -6.17
CA TYR A 33 19.36 -10.27 -4.95
C TYR A 33 19.23 -11.22 -3.74
N PRO A 34 19.64 -10.78 -2.53
CA PRO A 34 19.51 -11.57 -1.30
C PRO A 34 18.07 -11.54 -0.77
N ILE A 35 17.13 -12.08 -1.55
CA ILE A 35 15.69 -12.08 -1.27
C ILE A 35 15.10 -13.47 -1.45
N GLU A 36 13.91 -13.69 -0.91
CA GLU A 36 13.17 -14.94 -1.07
C GLU A 36 12.06 -14.81 -2.11
N PHE A 37 11.75 -15.92 -2.77
CA PHE A 37 10.66 -15.98 -3.73
C PHE A 37 9.56 -16.92 -3.26
N VAL A 38 8.33 -16.46 -3.36
CA VAL A 38 7.15 -17.30 -3.24
C VAL A 38 6.52 -17.44 -4.62
N LYS A 39 6.57 -18.66 -5.18
CA LYS A 39 5.87 -18.96 -6.42
C LYS A 39 4.36 -18.97 -6.17
N ARG A 40 3.62 -18.09 -6.83
CA ARG A 40 2.15 -18.06 -6.76
C ARG A 40 1.56 -19.22 -7.58
N SER A 41 0.49 -19.81 -7.07
CA SER A 41 -0.36 -20.71 -7.87
C SER A 41 -1.11 -19.91 -8.94
N ALA A 42 -1.58 -20.59 -9.99
CA ALA A 42 -2.35 -19.94 -11.06
C ALA A 42 -3.61 -19.23 -10.54
N GLU A 43 -4.25 -19.77 -9.50
CA GLU A 43 -5.45 -19.19 -8.88
C GLU A 43 -5.16 -17.83 -8.21
N LEU A 44 -3.99 -17.67 -7.59
CA LEU A 44 -3.54 -16.43 -6.94
C LEU A 44 -2.93 -15.40 -7.90
N ALA A 45 -2.72 -15.79 -9.15
CA ALA A 45 -2.15 -14.95 -10.21
C ALA A 45 -3.22 -14.35 -11.14
N SER A 46 -4.49 -14.71 -10.97
CA SER A 46 -5.60 -14.16 -11.76
C SER A 46 -5.81 -12.66 -11.50
N ASP A 47 -6.24 -11.91 -12.53
CA ASP A 47 -6.65 -10.50 -12.41
C ASP A 47 -7.78 -10.27 -11.38
N LYS A 48 -8.48 -11.33 -10.98
CA LYS A 48 -9.53 -11.29 -9.95
C LYS A 48 -9.01 -11.54 -8.53
N ALA A 49 -7.75 -11.94 -8.38
CA ALA A 49 -7.16 -12.20 -7.07
C ALA A 49 -6.96 -10.88 -6.33
N SER A 50 -7.50 -10.79 -5.12
CA SER A 50 -7.31 -9.63 -4.26
C SER A 50 -5.89 -9.62 -3.67
N SER A 51 -5.39 -8.44 -3.28
CA SER A 51 -4.13 -8.37 -2.52
C SER A 51 -4.19 -9.17 -1.22
N PHE A 52 -5.38 -9.35 -0.64
CA PHE A 52 -5.58 -10.16 0.56
C PHE A 52 -5.14 -11.61 0.34
N VAL A 53 -5.65 -12.30 -0.68
CA VAL A 53 -5.35 -13.73 -0.87
C VAL A 53 -3.86 -13.99 -1.15
N VAL A 54 -3.18 -13.03 -1.80
CA VAL A 54 -1.74 -13.13 -2.07
C VAL A 54 -0.93 -12.94 -0.79
N ILE A 55 -1.29 -11.96 0.05
CA ILE A 55 -0.60 -11.73 1.33
C ILE A 55 -0.89 -12.87 2.32
N GLU A 56 -2.13 -13.36 2.37
CA GLU A 56 -2.53 -14.51 3.18
C GLU A 56 -1.72 -15.76 2.82
N ASP A 57 -1.54 -16.06 1.52
CA ASP A 57 -0.70 -17.17 1.07
C ASP A 57 0.75 -17.05 1.56
N VAL A 58 1.33 -15.84 1.49
CA VAL A 58 2.69 -15.60 2.00
C VAL A 58 2.73 -15.76 3.52
N LEU A 59 1.85 -15.10 4.27
CA LEU A 59 1.83 -15.20 5.75
C LEU A 59 1.64 -16.65 6.22
N ASN A 60 0.80 -17.44 5.54
CA ASN A 60 0.61 -18.86 5.87
C ASN A 60 1.87 -19.70 5.63
N LYS A 61 2.65 -19.42 4.58
CA LYS A 61 3.92 -20.12 4.31
C LYS A 61 4.99 -19.80 5.37
N TYR A 62 4.92 -18.62 5.96
CA TYR A 62 5.85 -18.16 7.00
C TYR A 62 5.23 -18.12 8.41
N GLN A 63 4.13 -18.84 8.66
CA GLN A 63 3.45 -18.85 9.96
C GLN A 63 4.30 -19.35 11.14
N HIS A 64 5.44 -19.99 10.84
CA HIS A 64 6.41 -20.49 11.82
C HIS A 64 7.44 -19.42 12.24
N ILE A 65 7.42 -18.26 11.59
CA ILE A 65 8.23 -17.09 11.93
C ILE A 65 7.31 -16.07 12.58
N ASP A 66 7.74 -15.53 13.71
CA ASP A 66 7.02 -14.44 14.37
C ASP A 66 7.51 -13.12 13.78
N PHE A 67 6.61 -12.42 13.09
CA PHE A 67 6.89 -11.08 12.55
C PHE A 67 6.07 -10.07 13.35
N ASP A 68 6.73 -9.04 13.88
CA ASP A 68 6.04 -7.92 14.52
C ASP A 68 5.05 -7.26 13.55
N TYR A 69 5.52 -7.01 12.32
CA TYR A 69 4.74 -6.49 11.21
C TYR A 69 5.36 -6.80 9.86
N PHE A 70 4.58 -6.59 8.79
CA PHE A 70 5.07 -6.66 7.41
C PHE A 70 4.75 -5.36 6.66
N ALA A 71 5.46 -5.10 5.57
CA ALA A 71 5.17 -4.02 4.63
C ALA A 71 4.92 -4.56 3.21
N LEU A 72 3.77 -4.23 2.63
CA LEU A 72 3.48 -4.40 1.20
C LEU A 72 4.06 -3.22 0.42
N LEU A 73 5.03 -3.52 -0.44
CA LEU A 73 5.67 -2.55 -1.33
C LEU A 73 5.29 -2.86 -2.78
N GLN A 74 4.29 -2.14 -3.31
CA GLN A 74 3.84 -2.43 -4.67
C GLN A 74 4.90 -1.97 -5.69
N PRO A 75 5.23 -2.82 -6.69
CA PRO A 75 6.18 -2.42 -7.71
C PRO A 75 5.64 -1.24 -8.52
N THR A 76 4.34 -0.97 -8.62
CA THR A 76 3.80 0.17 -9.40
C THR A 76 4.17 1.56 -8.87
N SER A 77 4.94 1.67 -7.79
CA SER A 77 5.38 2.94 -7.19
C SER A 77 6.91 3.13 -7.28
N PRO A 78 7.48 3.37 -8.47
CA PRO A 78 8.93 3.44 -8.69
C PRO A 78 9.64 4.63 -8.04
N LEU A 79 8.89 5.65 -7.63
CA LEU A 79 9.44 6.84 -6.95
C LEU A 79 9.60 6.62 -5.43
N ARG A 80 9.19 5.46 -4.91
CA ARG A 80 9.43 5.10 -3.51
C ARG A 80 10.92 4.80 -3.34
N THR A 81 11.54 5.40 -2.33
CA THR A 81 12.97 5.28 -2.02
C THR A 81 13.15 4.51 -0.70
N ALA A 82 14.39 4.19 -0.35
CA ALA A 82 14.77 3.65 0.96
C ALA A 82 14.34 4.58 2.10
N GLN A 83 14.59 5.89 1.95
CA GLN A 83 14.19 6.90 2.95
C GLN A 83 12.68 6.88 3.23
N HIS A 84 11.84 6.75 2.19
CA HIS A 84 10.40 6.66 2.39
C HIS A 84 9.98 5.42 3.20
N ILE A 85 10.71 4.30 3.08
CA ILE A 85 10.47 3.11 3.92
C ILE A 85 10.89 3.39 5.36
N GLN A 86 12.09 3.91 5.58
CA GLN A 86 12.62 4.21 6.92
C GLN A 86 11.67 5.14 7.69
N GLU A 87 11.18 6.20 7.03
CA GLU A 87 10.20 7.11 7.61
C GLU A 87 8.86 6.42 7.93
N ALA A 88 8.42 5.49 7.07
CA ALA A 88 7.20 4.71 7.29
C ALA A 88 7.32 3.76 8.47
N ASN A 89 8.40 2.98 8.53
CA ASN A 89 8.63 2.02 9.60
C ASN A 89 8.83 2.74 10.94
N ALA A 90 9.69 3.75 11.00
CA ALA A 90 9.88 4.54 12.21
C ALA A 90 8.57 5.15 12.74
N LYS A 91 7.71 5.65 11.84
CA LYS A 91 6.39 6.18 12.21
C LYS A 91 5.45 5.07 12.71
N PHE A 92 5.45 3.91 12.07
CA PHE A 92 4.61 2.80 12.49
C PHE A 92 5.02 2.29 13.87
N GLU A 93 6.33 2.12 14.08
CA GLU A 93 6.91 1.68 15.35
C GLU A 93 6.67 2.67 16.49
N GLN A 94 6.79 3.97 16.22
CA GLN A 94 6.48 5.02 17.20
C GLN A 94 5.03 4.93 17.72
N HIS A 95 4.10 4.45 16.88
CA HIS A 95 2.69 4.34 17.22
C HIS A 95 2.20 2.88 17.24
N PHE A 96 3.10 1.92 17.45
CA PHE A 96 2.81 0.51 17.27
C PHE A 96 1.68 0.01 18.17
N ASP A 97 1.60 0.50 19.41
CA ASP A 97 0.54 0.13 20.35
C ASP A 97 -0.83 0.74 20.02
N GLN A 98 -0.87 1.79 19.20
CA GLN A 98 -2.09 2.54 18.90
C GLN A 98 -2.75 2.10 17.59
N PHE A 99 -1.93 1.69 16.61
CA PHE A 99 -2.42 1.37 15.28
C PHE A 99 -1.99 -0.03 14.85
N ASP A 100 -2.86 -0.67 14.08
CA ASP A 100 -2.61 -2.00 13.51
C ASP A 100 -2.08 -1.91 12.07
N PHE A 101 -2.24 -0.75 11.45
CA PHE A 101 -1.90 -0.52 10.06
C PHE A 101 -1.22 0.84 9.85
N LEU A 102 -0.43 0.94 8.78
CA LEU A 102 0.05 2.19 8.22
C LEU A 102 -0.19 2.20 6.71
N VAL A 103 -0.68 3.32 6.17
CA VAL A 103 -0.86 3.49 4.72
C VAL A 103 -0.21 4.77 4.25
N SER A 104 0.60 4.68 3.18
CA SER A 104 1.14 5.86 2.51
C SER A 104 0.13 6.50 1.59
N VAL A 105 -0.01 7.82 1.73
CA VAL A 105 -0.96 8.62 0.94
C VAL A 105 -0.26 9.76 0.19
N SER A 106 -0.97 10.32 -0.77
CA SER A 106 -0.67 11.59 -1.42
C SER A 106 -1.89 12.50 -1.38
N ASP A 107 -1.73 13.79 -1.66
CA ASP A 107 -2.87 14.69 -1.88
C ASP A 107 -3.83 14.09 -2.92
N ALA A 108 -5.12 14.11 -2.61
CA ALA A 108 -6.14 13.72 -3.56
C ALA A 108 -6.09 14.65 -4.77
N HIS A 109 -6.00 14.08 -5.97
CA HIS A 109 -5.89 14.86 -7.21
C HIS A 109 -7.12 15.75 -7.45
N LYS A 110 -8.32 15.19 -7.20
CA LYS A 110 -9.59 15.92 -7.19
C LYS A 110 -10.25 15.75 -5.82
N PRO A 111 -10.80 16.82 -5.24
CA PRO A 111 -11.54 16.69 -3.98
C PRO A 111 -12.83 15.88 -4.22
N THR A 112 -13.29 15.19 -3.19
CA THR A 112 -14.51 14.40 -3.21
C THR A 112 -15.71 15.30 -3.51
N THR A 113 -15.70 16.55 -3.06
CA THR A 113 -16.73 17.56 -3.39
C THR A 113 -16.96 17.76 -4.89
N LEU A 114 -15.97 17.44 -5.73
CA LEU A 114 -16.02 17.51 -7.20
C LEU A 114 -15.93 16.14 -7.87
N THR A 115 -16.08 15.05 -7.11
CA THR A 115 -15.99 13.67 -7.60
C THR A 115 -17.22 12.90 -7.16
N ARG A 116 -18.17 12.71 -8.08
CA ARG A 116 -19.44 12.00 -7.87
C ARG A 116 -19.77 11.16 -9.09
N GLU A 117 -20.59 10.13 -8.89
CA GLU A 117 -21.13 9.30 -9.95
C GLU A 117 -22.10 10.13 -10.81
N ILE A 118 -21.99 9.94 -12.13
CA ILE A 118 -23.02 10.37 -13.09
C ILE A 118 -24.14 9.36 -13.00
N ASP A 119 -25.38 9.83 -12.94
CA ASP A 119 -26.53 8.95 -12.83
C ASP A 119 -26.93 8.35 -14.19
N GLU A 120 -27.86 7.40 -14.21
CA GLU A 120 -28.29 6.69 -15.42
C GLU A 120 -28.92 7.64 -16.46
N ASP A 121 -29.49 8.75 -16.00
CA ASP A 121 -30.08 9.81 -16.82
C ASP A 121 -29.04 10.84 -17.33
N GLU A 122 -27.74 10.54 -17.19
CA GLU A 122 -26.60 11.41 -17.52
C GLU A 122 -26.56 12.73 -16.73
N SER A 123 -27.38 12.88 -15.69
CA SER A 123 -27.45 14.10 -14.89
C SER A 123 -26.36 14.16 -13.81
N LEU A 124 -26.07 15.39 -13.38
CA LEU A 124 -25.18 15.69 -12.27
C LEU A 124 -25.91 15.75 -10.92
N LYS A 125 -27.07 15.10 -10.73
CA LYS A 125 -27.89 15.26 -9.51
C LYS A 125 -27.21 14.82 -8.20
N ASN A 126 -26.11 14.06 -8.30
CA ASN A 126 -25.27 13.68 -7.17
C ASN A 126 -24.32 14.80 -6.71
N PHE A 127 -24.19 15.88 -7.47
CA PHE A 127 -23.47 17.11 -7.12
C PHE A 127 -24.37 18.03 -6.30
N LYS A 128 -24.49 17.75 -5.00
CA LYS A 128 -25.47 18.39 -4.09
C LYS A 128 -24.98 19.64 -3.35
N LEU A 129 -23.74 20.09 -3.59
CA LEU A 129 -23.21 21.30 -2.95
C LEU A 129 -23.72 22.57 -3.67
N ASP A 130 -23.71 23.69 -2.97
CA ASP A 130 -23.80 24.99 -3.63
C ASP A 130 -22.44 25.34 -4.26
N TYR A 131 -22.34 25.13 -5.57
CA TYR A 131 -21.11 25.41 -6.32
C TYR A 131 -20.95 26.88 -6.71
N SER A 132 -21.98 27.72 -6.52
CA SER A 132 -21.92 29.14 -6.91
C SER A 132 -20.85 29.92 -6.15
N ASN A 133 -20.52 29.48 -4.94
CA ASN A 133 -19.48 30.05 -4.08
C ASN A 133 -18.36 29.05 -3.75
N TYR A 134 -18.16 28.02 -4.57
CA TYR A 134 -17.19 26.97 -4.28
C TYR A 134 -15.75 27.51 -4.29
N ALA A 135 -15.09 27.43 -3.14
CA ALA A 135 -13.66 27.70 -3.00
C ALA A 135 -12.95 26.48 -2.39
N ARG A 136 -12.05 25.85 -3.16
CA ARG A 136 -11.32 24.63 -2.73
C ARG A 136 -10.61 24.80 -1.38
N GLN A 137 -10.08 26.00 -1.11
CA GLN A 137 -9.33 26.31 0.12
C GLN A 137 -10.19 26.28 1.39
N GLN A 138 -11.52 26.32 1.26
CA GLN A 138 -12.45 26.25 2.40
C GLN A 138 -12.73 24.82 2.87
N TYR A 139 -12.23 23.82 2.15
CA TYR A 139 -12.41 22.41 2.46
C TYR A 139 -11.12 21.80 3.02
N TYR A 140 -11.27 20.77 3.86
CA TYR A 140 -10.14 20.03 4.40
C TYR A 140 -9.31 19.39 3.29
N SER A 141 -8.00 19.27 3.51
CA SER A 141 -7.14 18.48 2.65
C SER A 141 -7.60 17.03 2.66
N GLU A 142 -7.79 16.49 1.47
CA GLU A 142 -8.13 15.09 1.27
C GLU A 142 -6.92 14.34 0.73
N TYR A 143 -6.80 13.08 1.12
CA TYR A 143 -5.68 12.22 0.76
C TYR A 143 -6.18 10.92 0.15
N SER A 144 -5.42 10.40 -0.81
CA SER A 144 -5.66 9.09 -1.42
C SER A 144 -4.46 8.18 -1.18
N PRO A 145 -4.67 6.88 -0.86
CA PRO A 145 -3.62 5.88 -0.86
C PRO A 145 -2.83 5.91 -2.17
N ASN A 146 -1.52 5.95 -2.08
CA ASN A 146 -0.65 6.13 -3.25
C ASN A 146 -0.02 4.82 -3.76
N GLY A 147 -0.37 3.68 -3.15
CA GLY A 147 0.11 2.36 -3.53
C GLY A 147 1.54 2.03 -3.09
N ALA A 148 2.29 2.98 -2.51
CA ALA A 148 3.72 2.79 -2.28
C ALA A 148 4.06 1.88 -1.09
N ILE A 149 3.44 2.10 0.06
CA ILE A 149 3.74 1.43 1.33
C ILE A 149 2.43 1.18 2.08
N PHE A 150 2.22 -0.09 2.46
CA PHE A 150 1.19 -0.48 3.42
C PHE A 150 1.80 -1.39 4.46
N SER A 151 1.81 -1.00 5.72
CA SER A 151 2.31 -1.83 6.82
C SER A 151 1.17 -2.37 7.66
N ALA A 152 1.32 -3.59 8.20
CA ALA A 152 0.32 -4.18 9.07
C ALA A 152 0.89 -5.22 10.02
N LYS A 153 0.26 -5.34 11.19
CA LYS A 153 0.46 -6.50 12.07
C LYS A 153 -0.19 -7.74 11.45
N PRO A 154 0.46 -8.91 11.40
CA PRO A 154 -0.05 -10.07 10.65
C PRO A 154 -1.45 -10.50 11.09
N GLN A 155 -1.67 -10.64 12.40
CA GLN A 155 -2.95 -11.10 12.96
C GLN A 155 -4.09 -10.11 12.70
N ALA A 156 -3.83 -8.82 12.82
CA ALA A 156 -4.81 -7.78 12.52
C ALA A 156 -5.19 -7.79 11.04
N TYR A 157 -4.20 -7.94 10.14
CA TYR A 157 -4.44 -8.04 8.71
C TYR A 157 -5.24 -9.27 8.32
N LEU A 158 -4.91 -10.46 8.85
CA LEU A 158 -5.65 -11.69 8.56
C LEU A 158 -7.12 -11.60 9.01
N LYS A 159 -7.38 -10.92 10.13
CA LYS A 159 -8.74 -10.67 10.63
C LYS A 159 -9.50 -9.65 9.78
N GLN A 160 -8.87 -8.52 9.44
CA GLN A 160 -9.53 -7.39 8.77
C GLN A 160 -9.60 -7.52 7.24
N LYS A 161 -8.62 -8.18 6.63
CA LYS A 161 -8.53 -8.46 5.18
C LYS A 161 -8.33 -7.24 4.27
N HIS A 162 -8.04 -6.07 4.85
CA HIS A 162 -7.67 -4.84 4.15
C HIS A 162 -6.88 -3.89 5.06
N PHE A 163 -6.28 -2.84 4.49
CA PHE A 163 -5.45 -1.87 5.23
C PHE A 163 -6.20 -0.62 5.73
N TYR A 164 -7.50 -0.48 5.44
CA TYR A 164 -8.30 0.72 5.77
C TYR A 164 -9.12 0.55 7.06
N GLY A 165 -9.42 1.64 7.78
CA GLY A 165 -10.24 1.56 9.00
C GLY A 165 -9.80 2.53 10.09
N GLU A 166 -10.41 2.41 11.27
CA GLU A 166 -10.17 3.32 12.42
C GLU A 166 -8.79 3.10 13.07
N ASN A 167 -8.24 1.89 13.00
CA ASN A 167 -6.93 1.53 13.58
C ASN A 167 -5.76 1.77 12.63
N VAL A 168 -5.88 2.74 11.71
CA VAL A 168 -4.88 3.00 10.66
C VAL A 168 -4.16 4.31 10.93
N SER A 169 -2.84 4.23 11.06
CA SER A 169 -1.97 5.40 11.00
C SER A 169 -1.73 5.80 9.55
N LEU A 170 -1.57 7.11 9.31
CA LEU A 170 -1.33 7.65 7.98
C LEU A 170 0.09 8.20 7.89
N ILE A 171 0.85 7.87 6.83
CA ILE A 171 2.10 8.57 6.50
C ILE A 171 1.90 9.54 5.31
N LEU A 172 2.42 10.75 5.46
CA LEU A 172 2.25 11.85 4.52
C LEU A 172 3.62 12.41 4.12
N TRP A 173 3.77 12.69 2.82
CA TRP A 173 4.91 13.29 2.09
C TRP A 173 5.93 12.34 1.44
N ILE A 174 5.47 11.51 0.50
CA ILE A 174 6.29 11.25 -0.70
C ILE A 174 6.05 12.43 -1.64
N LYS A 175 6.88 13.48 -1.54
CA LYS A 175 6.82 14.56 -2.55
C LYS A 175 7.12 13.92 -3.90
N LYS A 176 6.22 14.08 -4.88
CA LYS A 176 6.65 14.01 -6.28
C LYS A 176 7.74 15.06 -6.43
N CYS A 177 8.99 14.64 -6.59
CA CYS A 177 10.03 15.52 -7.12
C CYS A 177 9.46 16.13 -8.41
N ARG A 178 9.31 17.46 -8.43
CA ARG A 178 8.98 18.20 -9.64
C ARG A 178 10.21 18.30 -10.52
#